data_AF-A0A7K0MZ16-F1
#
_entry.id   AF-A0A7K0MZ16-F1
#
_cell.length_a   1.000
_cell.length_b   1.000
_cell.length_c   1.000
_cell.angle_alpha   90.00
_cell.angle_beta   90.00
_cell.angle_gamma   90.00
#
_symmetry.space_group_name_H-M   'P 1'
#
loop_
_entity.id
_entity.type
_entity.pdbx_description
1 polymer ?
#
loop_
_entity_poly.entity_id
_entity_poly.type
_entity_poly.pdbx_seq_one_letter_code
_entity_poly.pdbx_strand_id
1 'polypeptide(L)'
;CYDASKHAVVGFVRSVAPTLAAKGIFMNSVNPGMTDTNILNEETKEMFRAADFPLMTAEHIAGAVATIIETGNYGECWVCQPGRDPEPYRFGSAPGPRGGATAVIPPVVASSKWATGGPNS
;
A
#
# COMPACT_ATOMS: atom_id res chain seq x y z
N CYS A 1 -2.53 -9.41 17.75
CA CYS A 1 -1.75 -10.14 16.72
C CYS A 1 -2.02 -9.66 15.29
N TYR A 2 -3.28 -9.34 14.91
CA TYR A 2 -3.63 -8.89 13.55
C TYR A 2 -2.79 -7.70 13.05
N ASP A 3 -2.69 -6.62 13.84
CA ASP A 3 -1.99 -5.40 13.40
C ASP A 3 -0.51 -5.64 13.13
N ALA A 4 0.17 -6.38 14.01
CA ALA A 4 1.58 -6.75 13.81
C ALA A 4 1.77 -7.56 12.52
N SER A 5 0.89 -8.52 12.26
CA SER A 5 0.92 -9.31 11.02
C SER A 5 0.67 -8.45 9.78
N LYS A 6 -0.26 -7.49 9.83
CA LYS A 6 -0.52 -6.57 8.70
C LYS A 6 0.66 -5.63 8.44
N HIS A 7 1.32 -5.13 9.48
CA HIS A 7 2.55 -4.35 9.33
C HIS A 7 3.69 -5.19 8.73
N ALA A 8 3.82 -6.45 9.14
CA ALA A 8 4.83 -7.36 8.59
C ALA A 8 4.63 -7.59 7.07
N VAL A 9 3.37 -7.77 6.62
CA VAL A 9 3.05 -7.89 5.18
C VAL A 9 3.46 -6.64 4.40
N VAL A 10 3.14 -5.45 4.91
CA VAL A 10 3.53 -4.18 4.27
C VAL A 10 5.05 -4.06 4.14
N GLY A 11 5.81 -4.36 5.20
CA GLY A 11 7.27 -4.36 5.16
C GLY A 11 7.85 -5.42 4.21
N PHE A 12 7.25 -6.60 4.19
CA PHE A 12 7.66 -7.71 3.32
C PHE A 12 7.50 -7.38 1.84
N VAL A 13 6.32 -6.90 1.43
CA VAL A 13 6.05 -6.50 0.02
C VAL A 13 7.09 -5.49 -0.46
N ARG A 14 7.33 -4.44 0.32
CA ARG A 14 8.26 -3.36 -0.05
C ARG A 14 9.70 -3.81 -0.15
N SER A 15 10.13 -4.74 0.72
CA SER A 15 11.51 -5.23 0.74
C SER A 15 11.81 -6.26 -0.35
N VAL A 16 10.84 -7.11 -0.70
CA VAL A 16 11.04 -8.22 -1.64
C VAL A 16 10.70 -7.87 -3.09
N ALA A 17 9.74 -6.96 -3.33
CA ALA A 17 9.30 -6.61 -4.68
C ALA A 17 10.43 -6.23 -5.66
N PRO A 18 11.47 -5.45 -5.29
CA PRO A 18 12.55 -5.11 -6.21
C PRO A 18 13.39 -6.32 -6.69
N THR A 19 13.49 -7.36 -5.86
CA THR A 19 14.19 -8.61 -6.18
C THR A 19 13.35 -9.47 -7.13
N LEU A 20 12.03 -9.49 -6.94
CA LEU A 20 11.10 -10.20 -7.79
C LEU A 20 10.91 -9.53 -9.15
N ALA A 21 10.93 -8.19 -9.19
CA ALA A 21 10.81 -7.42 -10.42
C ALA A 21 11.93 -7.76 -11.42
N ALA A 22 13.14 -8.08 -10.94
CA ALA A 22 14.25 -8.55 -11.78
C ALA A 22 13.95 -9.89 -12.51
N LYS A 23 12.92 -10.61 -12.08
CA LYS A 23 12.43 -11.86 -12.67
C LYS A 23 11.11 -11.68 -13.43
N GLY A 24 10.67 -10.44 -13.64
CA GLY A 24 9.37 -10.14 -14.25
C GLY A 24 8.17 -10.45 -13.35
N ILE A 25 8.37 -10.55 -12.03
CA ILE A 25 7.30 -10.81 -11.06
C ILE A 25 7.02 -9.53 -10.27
N PHE A 26 5.79 -9.03 -10.35
CA PHE A 26 5.36 -7.84 -9.61
C PHE A 26 4.59 -8.22 -8.35
N MET A 27 4.87 -7.50 -7.27
CA MET A 27 4.26 -7.74 -5.96
C MET A 27 3.87 -6.40 -5.36
N ASN A 28 2.59 -6.25 -5.03
CA ASN A 28 2.00 -5.10 -4.36
C ASN A 28 1.12 -5.58 -3.20
N SER A 29 0.77 -4.69 -2.28
CA SER A 29 -0.27 -4.94 -1.28
C SER A 29 -1.52 -4.12 -1.60
N VAL A 30 -2.69 -4.69 -1.32
CA VAL A 30 -3.97 -3.97 -1.30
C VAL A 30 -4.44 -3.91 0.13
N ASN A 31 -4.79 -2.71 0.59
CA ASN A 31 -5.14 -2.39 1.96
C ASN A 31 -6.56 -1.81 1.97
N PRO A 32 -7.59 -2.68 2.01
CA PRO A 32 -8.98 -2.26 2.07
C PRO A 32 -9.30 -1.52 3.38
N GLY A 33 -10.11 -0.47 3.26
CA GLY A 33 -10.97 -0.03 4.35
C GLY A 33 -12.04 -1.07 4.71
N MET A 34 -13.00 -0.69 5.54
CA MET A 34 -14.04 -1.61 5.98
C MET A 34 -14.86 -2.11 4.78
N THR A 35 -14.91 -3.44 4.60
CA THR A 35 -15.46 -4.08 3.40
C THR A 35 -16.51 -5.11 3.81
N ASP A 36 -17.68 -5.08 3.17
CA ASP A 36 -18.74 -6.07 3.34
C ASP A 36 -18.28 -7.42 2.78
N THR A 37 -17.75 -8.23 3.67
CA THR A 37 -17.28 -9.59 3.40
C THR A 37 -17.77 -10.50 4.53
N ASN A 38 -17.69 -11.81 4.31
CA ASN A 38 -18.07 -12.81 5.32
C ASN A 38 -17.21 -12.79 6.60
N ILE A 39 -16.19 -11.93 6.68
CA ILE A 39 -15.45 -11.66 7.92
C ILE A 39 -16.32 -10.87 8.91
N LEU A 40 -17.21 -10.01 8.42
CA LEU A 40 -18.15 -9.27 9.26
C LEU A 40 -19.40 -10.13 9.49
N ASN A 41 -19.77 -10.33 10.75
CA ASN A 41 -21.06 -10.95 11.08
C ASN A 41 -22.21 -9.96 10.85
N GLU A 42 -23.45 -10.47 10.78
CA GLU A 42 -24.62 -9.62 10.49
C GLU A 42 -24.88 -8.54 11.55
N GLU A 43 -24.58 -8.83 12.82
CA GLU A 43 -24.66 -7.83 13.90
C GLU A 43 -23.72 -6.64 13.65
N THR A 44 -22.47 -6.93 13.26
CA THR A 44 -21.46 -5.90 12.94
C THR A 44 -21.88 -5.11 11.71
N LYS A 45 -22.45 -5.76 10.68
CA LYS A 45 -22.96 -5.06 9.49
C LYS A 45 -24.11 -4.13 9.85
N GLU A 46 -25.03 -4.58 10.69
CA GLU A 46 -26.13 -3.74 11.17
C GLU A 46 -25.63 -2.53 11.97
N MET A 47 -24.60 -2.71 12.81
CA MET A 47 -23.95 -1.59 13.50
C MET A 47 -23.39 -0.54 12.53
N PHE A 48 -22.74 -0.96 11.44
CA PHE A 48 -22.24 -0.03 10.42
C PHE A 48 -23.38 0.70 9.69
N ARG A 49 -24.48 -0.02 9.34
CA ARG A 49 -25.67 0.58 8.72
C ARG A 49 -26.32 1.62 9.64
N ALA A 50 -26.50 1.28 10.92
CA ALA A 50 -27.10 2.18 11.91
C ALA A 50 -26.24 3.44 12.17
N ALA A 51 -24.92 3.33 12.00
CA ALA A 51 -23.99 4.45 12.13
C ALA A 51 -23.83 5.27 10.83
N ASP A 52 -24.57 4.94 9.76
CA ASP A 52 -24.42 5.51 8.41
C ASP A 52 -22.95 5.48 7.91
N PHE A 53 -22.21 4.45 8.34
CA PHE A 53 -20.80 4.29 7.98
C PHE A 53 -20.69 3.42 6.71
N PRO A 54 -20.07 3.94 5.63
CA PRO A 54 -20.05 3.22 4.36
C PRO A 54 -19.11 2.01 4.42
N LEU A 55 -19.64 0.84 4.04
CA LEU A 55 -18.85 -0.35 3.75
C LEU A 55 -18.54 -0.41 2.25
N MET A 56 -17.31 -0.79 1.92
CA MET A 56 -16.95 -1.10 0.53
C MET A 56 -17.49 -2.48 0.14
N THR A 57 -17.70 -2.70 -1.15
CA THR A 57 -18.07 -4.01 -1.68
C THR A 57 -16.82 -4.82 -2.04
N ALA A 58 -16.96 -6.15 -2.08
CA ALA A 58 -15.89 -7.02 -2.54
C ALA A 58 -15.54 -6.76 -4.03
N GLU A 59 -16.55 -6.42 -4.83
CA GLU A 59 -16.41 -6.08 -6.25
C GLU A 59 -15.56 -4.83 -6.45
N HIS A 60 -15.72 -3.83 -5.59
CA HIS A 60 -14.89 -2.62 -5.64
C HIS A 60 -13.41 -2.96 -5.37
N ILE A 61 -13.13 -3.81 -4.38
CA ILE A 61 -11.76 -4.28 -4.11
C ILE A 61 -11.21 -5.10 -5.28
N ALA A 62 -12.02 -5.95 -5.91
CA ALA A 62 -11.60 -6.70 -7.09
C ALA A 62 -11.24 -5.77 -8.27
N GLY A 63 -12.03 -4.73 -8.51
CA GLY A 63 -11.72 -3.70 -9.51
C GLY A 63 -10.44 -2.93 -9.22
N ALA A 64 -10.17 -2.63 -7.94
CA ALA A 64 -8.92 -2.03 -7.52
C ALA A 64 -7.72 -2.94 -7.83
N VAL A 65 -7.82 -4.24 -7.54
CA VAL A 65 -6.77 -5.22 -7.86
C VAL A 65 -6.50 -5.25 -9.37
N ALA A 66 -7.54 -5.25 -10.21
CA ALA A 66 -7.39 -5.22 -11.66
C ALA A 66 -6.63 -3.95 -12.12
N THR A 67 -7.02 -2.78 -11.59
CA THR A 67 -6.35 -1.50 -11.88
C THR A 67 -4.86 -1.55 -11.51
N ILE A 68 -4.55 -2.10 -10.33
CA ILE A 68 -3.16 -2.21 -9.84
C ILE A 68 -2.31 -3.10 -10.75
N ILE A 69 -2.87 -4.21 -11.24
CA ILE A 69 -2.19 -5.11 -12.17
C ILE A 69 -1.82 -4.37 -13.46
N GLU A 70 -2.74 -3.56 -13.99
CA GLU A 70 -2.53 -2.79 -15.24
C GLU A 70 -1.43 -1.73 -15.12
N THR A 71 -1.15 -1.22 -13.91
CA THR A 71 -0.07 -0.23 -13.73
C THR A 71 1.32 -0.80 -14.03
N GLY A 72 1.53 -2.11 -13.83
CA GLY A 72 2.86 -2.73 -13.90
C GLY A 72 3.84 -2.28 -12.81
N ASN A 73 3.40 -1.45 -11.86
CA ASN A 73 4.22 -1.03 -10.73
C ASN A 73 4.42 -2.17 -9.73
N TYR A 74 5.46 -2.08 -8.90
CA TYR A 74 5.78 -3.07 -7.88
C TYR A 74 6.28 -2.41 -6.60
N GLY A 75 6.10 -3.10 -5.47
CA GLY A 75 6.53 -2.63 -4.14
C GLY A 75 5.62 -1.57 -3.54
N GLU A 76 4.44 -1.34 -4.14
CA GLU A 76 3.47 -0.36 -3.68
C GLU A 76 2.47 -0.97 -2.70
N CYS A 77 1.99 -0.13 -1.79
CA CYS A 77 0.92 -0.47 -0.86
C CYS A 77 -0.29 0.39 -1.19
N TRP A 78 -1.33 -0.20 -1.76
CA TRP A 78 -2.50 0.53 -2.26
C TRP A 78 -3.58 0.62 -1.21
N VAL A 79 -4.13 1.80 -1.00
CA VAL A 79 -5.25 2.03 -0.09
C VAL A 79 -6.56 2.13 -0.88
N CYS A 80 -7.58 1.42 -0.41
CA CYS A 80 -8.94 1.49 -0.96
C CYS A 80 -9.86 2.03 0.12
N GLN A 81 -10.54 3.13 -0.13
CA GLN A 81 -11.44 3.78 0.83
C GLN A 81 -12.78 4.12 0.17
N PRO A 82 -13.89 4.11 0.93
CA PRO A 82 -15.18 4.58 0.41
C PRO A 82 -15.07 5.99 -0.19
N GLY A 83 -15.61 6.16 -1.41
CA GLY A 83 -15.64 7.45 -2.10
C GLY A 83 -14.30 7.92 -2.66
N ARG A 84 -13.28 7.06 -2.72
CA ARG A 84 -11.97 7.41 -3.25
C ARG A 84 -11.46 6.33 -4.20
N ASP A 85 -10.86 6.77 -5.31
CA ASP A 85 -10.17 5.84 -6.20
C ASP A 85 -8.99 5.18 -5.46
N PRO A 86 -8.69 3.90 -5.77
CA PRO A 86 -7.51 3.23 -5.24
C PRO A 86 -6.25 4.02 -5.55
N GLU A 87 -5.40 4.25 -4.56
CA GLU A 87 -4.15 4.98 -4.76
C GLU A 87 -2.99 4.35 -3.97
N PRO A 88 -1.74 4.49 -4.44
CA PRO A 88 -0.57 4.04 -3.71
C PRO A 88 -0.31 4.93 -2.49
N TYR A 89 -0.21 4.31 -1.32
CA TYR A 89 0.15 4.96 -0.07
C TYR A 89 1.60 5.45 -0.09
N ARG A 90 1.79 6.73 0.26
CA ARG A 90 3.11 7.35 0.34
C ARG A 90 3.68 7.22 1.75
N PHE A 91 4.74 6.43 1.90
CA PHE A 91 5.48 6.35 3.15
C PHE A 91 6.32 7.61 3.33
N GLY A 92 6.24 8.21 4.52
CA GLY A 92 7.09 9.34 4.88
C GLY A 92 8.57 8.94 4.92
N SER A 93 9.44 9.85 4.46
CA SER A 93 10.88 9.71 4.61
C SER A 93 11.29 9.99 6.05
N ALA A 94 12.27 9.24 6.55
CA ALA A 94 12.88 9.56 7.83
C ALA A 94 13.52 10.96 7.77
N PRO A 95 13.44 11.76 8.84
CA PRO A 95 14.19 13.00 8.94
C PRO A 95 15.68 12.75 8.72
N GLY A 96 16.34 13.62 7.97
CA GLY A 96 17.78 13.52 7.72
C GLY A 96 18.62 13.64 9.00
N PRO A 97 19.90 13.23 8.96
CA PRO A 97 20.82 13.40 10.10
C PRO A 97 20.87 14.86 10.57
N ARG A 98 20.91 15.10 11.89
CA ARG A 98 21.09 16.45 12.45
C ARG A 98 22.58 16.79 12.57
N GLY A 99 23.00 17.88 11.91
CA GLY A 99 24.34 18.46 12.02
C GLY A 99 25.02 18.68 10.67
N GLY A 100 24.86 19.88 10.11
CA GLY A 100 25.83 20.59 9.23
C GLY A 100 26.21 20.01 7.87
N ALA A 101 26.05 18.71 7.61
CA ALA A 101 26.16 18.19 6.26
C ALA A 101 24.79 18.33 5.60
N THR A 102 24.71 19.12 4.53
CA THR A 102 23.62 19.04 3.55
C THR A 102 23.29 17.56 3.38
N ALA A 103 22.04 17.16 3.63
CA ALA A 103 21.62 15.77 3.61
C ALA A 103 21.80 15.20 2.19
N VAL A 104 23.03 14.83 1.86
CA VAL A 104 23.34 14.02 0.70
C VAL A 104 23.03 12.62 1.17
N ILE A 105 21.90 12.13 0.69
CA ILE A 105 21.61 10.70 0.53
C ILE A 105 22.94 9.93 0.53
N PRO A 106 23.15 8.93 1.42
CA PRO A 106 24.41 8.19 1.47
C PRO A 106 24.80 7.76 0.05
N PRO A 107 26.07 7.79 -0.38
CA PRO A 107 26.45 7.53 -1.77
C PRO A 107 26.00 6.13 -2.27
N VAL A 108 25.79 5.18 -1.36
CA VAL A 108 25.17 3.88 -1.64
C VAL A 108 23.66 3.95 -1.86
N VAL A 109 22.97 4.94 -1.27
CA VAL A 109 21.54 5.28 -1.42
C VAL A 109 21.29 6.29 -2.56
N ALA A 110 22.31 6.68 -3.34
CA ALA A 110 22.13 7.49 -4.55
C ALA A 110 22.21 6.63 -5.84
N SER A 111 22.95 5.52 -5.78
CA SER A 111 23.31 4.69 -6.94
C SER A 111 22.34 3.54 -7.24
N SER A 112 21.18 3.49 -6.60
CA SER A 112 20.17 2.50 -6.91
C SER A 112 18.82 3.10 -7.27
N LYS A 113 18.15 2.33 -8.10
CA LYS A 113 16.78 2.47 -8.59
C LYS A 113 15.71 2.81 -7.54
N TRP A 114 16.01 2.80 -6.23
CA TRP A 114 15.10 3.30 -5.19
C TRP A 114 15.07 4.83 -5.03
N ALA A 115 15.97 5.59 -5.69
CA ALA A 115 16.02 7.06 -5.54
C ALA A 115 15.11 7.79 -6.55
N THR A 116 14.80 7.15 -7.67
CA THR A 116 14.06 7.75 -8.79
C THR A 116 12.72 7.07 -9.09
N GLY A 117 12.28 6.12 -8.28
CA GLY A 117 11.04 5.36 -8.50
C GLY A 117 9.80 5.97 -7.84
N GLY A 118 9.47 7.23 -8.14
CA GLY A 118 8.11 7.72 -7.99
C GLY A 118 7.47 7.74 -9.38
N PRO A 119 6.22 7.25 -9.57
CA PRO A 119 5.54 7.55 -10.82
C PRO A 119 5.44 9.08 -10.92
N ASN A 120 6.01 9.62 -11.99
CA ASN A 120 6.08 11.03 -12.42
C ASN A 120 7.41 11.76 -12.12
N SER A 121 8.48 11.36 -12.81
CA SER A 121 9.50 12.27 -13.38
C SER A 121 10.32 11.56 -14.45
#